data_AF-A0A9W9Z1U3-F1
#
_entry.id   AF-A0A9W9Z1U3-F1
#
_cell.length_a   1.000
_cell.length_b   1.000
_cell.length_c   1.000
_cell.angle_alpha   90.00
_cell.angle_beta   90.00
_cell.angle_gamma   90.00
#
_symmetry.space_group_name_H-M   'P 1'
#
loop_
_entity.id
_entity.type
_entity.pdbx_description
1 polymer ?
#
loop_
_entity_poly.entity_id
_entity_poly.type
_entity_poly.pdbx_seq_one_letter_code
_entity_poly.pdbx_strand_id
1 'polypeptide(L)'
;MFSTTDKPLLMIPSVDETDPLDIDDEENDDEGSDFDLPPSWVDLVEITLKEFQTRCPYGKKTKLYKKAKIEKFAEYLLKDGLVSCLASYNDYELKDLIEKREVYKHRIDKLETKVHNMTTGLITELFAPGRLDCLKEHAYKASAPGPESDRTMLFYCSARIDGLVKREESPEEMTESYVDRDDFMYYRQVTFGKRVKKFGPQEANSRPIVKIVERFHRNKSKEANEDVAERVFLVSDERINLTFHLEDNRVTASTREFIRPPHTTEKGGTLTMTPDMTTTFQVDPLIKPHKNLHVYDMLVELVNAEEQSTNQIRTSEEEVKEILQLRIKEEAASQLSVSVYDTERNEKAKLHRQELERKAAEEALKKHELELDYLAPFLAQIGDPPHISRQEAYKLKEECLQDLKHRLIDKANLIQARFEKETQELQRKQSWYQQNQVSMTKEDEEEYLNYCSEAMFRIHILEQRLNRHKELAPQKYVQLEQKLRTDPRLSEYF
;
A
#
# COMPACT_ATOMS: atom_id res chain seq x y z
N MET A 1 66.48 28.64 27.57
CA MET A 1 65.49 28.13 26.59
C MET A 1 65.47 26.63 26.78
N PHE A 2 64.43 25.95 27.23
CA PHE A 2 62.99 26.13 27.06
C PHE A 2 62.25 25.84 28.38
N SER A 3 61.09 26.47 28.51
CA SER A 3 60.18 26.43 29.67
C SER A 3 59.49 25.08 29.79
N THR A 4 59.68 24.37 30.89
CA THR A 4 58.79 23.27 31.30
C THR A 4 57.56 23.87 31.96
N THR A 5 56.52 24.11 31.16
CA THR A 5 55.17 24.40 31.66
C THR A 5 54.46 23.08 31.94
N ASP A 6 54.34 22.73 33.22
CA ASP A 6 53.29 21.87 33.73
C ASP A 6 51.92 22.42 33.28
N LYS A 7 51.09 21.54 32.72
CA LYS A 7 49.66 21.79 32.48
C LYS A 7 48.85 20.61 33.04
N PRO A 8 47.66 20.89 33.59
CA PRO A 8 47.06 20.06 34.62
C PRO A 8 46.47 18.78 34.05
N LEU A 9 46.63 17.69 34.79
CA LEU A 9 45.70 16.56 34.72
C LEU A 9 44.30 17.11 35.01
N LEU A 10 43.37 16.93 34.07
CA LEU A 10 41.95 17.11 34.31
C LEU A 10 41.55 16.13 35.43
N MET A 11 41.49 16.65 36.66
CA MET A 11 40.77 16.00 37.74
C MET A 11 39.30 15.97 37.32
N ILE A 12 38.85 14.77 36.95
CA ILE A 12 37.44 14.49 36.79
C ILE A 12 36.81 14.61 38.18
N PRO A 13 35.68 15.31 38.35
CA PRO A 13 35.02 15.45 39.63
C PRO A 13 34.79 14.06 40.25
N SER A 14 35.13 13.89 41.53
CA SER A 14 34.52 12.84 42.33
C SER A 14 33.01 13.06 42.23
N VAL A 15 32.32 12.11 41.60
CA VAL A 15 30.86 12.08 41.63
C VAL A 15 30.49 11.99 43.12
N ASP A 16 29.85 13.05 43.61
CA ASP A 16 29.41 13.17 44.99
C ASP A 16 28.65 11.89 45.41
N GLU A 17 28.91 11.44 46.65
CA GLU A 17 28.25 10.32 47.34
C GLU A 17 26.75 10.56 47.62
N THR A 18 26.05 11.34 46.81
CA THR A 18 24.65 11.70 47.04
C THR A 18 23.86 11.63 45.74
N ASP A 19 23.61 10.41 45.27
CA ASP A 19 22.29 10.00 44.81
C ASP A 19 22.25 8.46 44.71
N PRO A 20 21.59 7.75 45.64
CA PRO A 20 21.33 6.34 45.51
C PRO A 20 20.24 6.17 44.45
N LEU A 21 20.64 6.00 43.19
CA LEU A 21 19.74 5.42 42.19
C LEU A 21 19.76 3.92 42.42
N ASP A 22 18.92 3.49 43.36
CA ASP A 22 18.36 2.14 43.43
C ASP A 22 17.86 1.78 42.03
N ILE A 23 18.68 1.05 41.29
CA ILE A 23 18.18 0.20 40.22
C ILE A 23 17.66 -1.04 40.95
N ASP A 24 16.45 -0.89 41.49
CA ASP A 24 15.62 -2.05 41.76
C ASP A 24 15.58 -2.85 40.46
N ASP A 25 16.12 -4.06 40.53
CA ASP A 25 15.51 -5.17 39.82
C ASP A 25 14.10 -5.25 40.39
N GLU A 26 13.17 -4.50 39.80
CA GLU A 26 11.75 -4.84 39.86
C GLU A 26 11.63 -6.24 39.24
N GLU A 27 11.79 -7.26 40.10
CA GLU A 27 10.75 -8.26 40.21
C GLU A 27 9.41 -7.51 40.07
N ASN A 28 8.56 -7.95 39.14
CA ASN A 28 7.18 -7.47 39.02
C ASN A 28 6.42 -7.80 40.33
N ASP A 29 6.76 -7.14 41.42
CA ASP A 29 5.80 -6.80 42.44
C ASP A 29 5.09 -5.58 41.88
N ASP A 30 3.85 -5.81 41.49
CA ASP A 30 2.82 -4.82 41.21
C ASP A 30 2.61 -4.00 42.51
N GLU A 31 3.59 -3.18 42.89
CA GLU A 31 3.39 -2.06 43.79
C GLU A 31 2.56 -1.05 43.03
N GLY A 32 1.25 -1.33 43.01
CA GLY A 32 0.23 -0.38 42.62
C GLY A 32 0.54 0.93 43.32
N SER A 33 0.88 1.94 42.51
CA SER A 33 1.02 3.34 42.91
C SER A 33 0.10 3.65 44.09
N ASP A 34 0.69 3.85 45.28
CA ASP A 34 -0.01 4.14 46.54
C ASP A 34 -0.72 5.53 46.53
N PHE A 35 -0.77 6.18 45.37
CA PHE A 35 -1.81 7.16 45.07
C PHE A 35 -3.14 6.43 44.86
N ASP A 36 -3.85 6.23 45.97
CA ASP A 36 -5.29 5.96 46.01
C ASP A 36 -6.03 7.18 45.41
N LEU A 37 -6.02 7.27 44.08
CA LEU A 37 -6.99 8.06 43.36
C LEU A 37 -8.36 7.56 43.83
N PRO A 38 -9.25 8.45 44.30
CA PRO A 38 -10.58 8.04 44.72
C PRO A 38 -11.18 7.15 43.64
N PRO A 39 -11.72 5.97 43.99
CA PRO A 39 -12.31 5.07 43.01
C PRO A 39 -13.34 5.87 42.21
N SER A 40 -13.23 5.79 40.88
CA SER A 40 -14.17 6.45 39.99
C SER A 40 -15.59 6.10 40.43
N TRP A 41 -16.46 7.10 40.52
CA TRP A 41 -17.89 6.90 40.84
C TRP A 41 -18.64 6.10 39.76
N VAL A 42 -17.93 5.72 38.70
CA VAL A 42 -18.43 5.02 37.52
C VAL A 42 -17.41 3.97 37.11
N ASP A 43 -17.89 2.77 36.80
CA ASP A 43 -17.08 1.71 36.21
C ASP A 43 -16.45 2.17 34.88
N LEU A 44 -15.34 1.53 34.50
CA LEU A 44 -14.71 1.79 33.21
C LEU A 44 -15.73 1.53 32.09
N VAL A 45 -15.86 2.47 31.16
CA VAL A 45 -16.76 2.30 30.01
C VAL A 45 -16.11 1.32 29.03
N GLU A 46 -16.46 0.05 29.16
CA GLU A 46 -16.04 -1.00 28.23
C GLU A 46 -16.97 -1.00 27.02
N ILE A 47 -16.45 -0.57 25.87
CA ILE A 47 -17.14 -0.69 24.58
C ILE A 47 -16.42 -1.75 23.78
N THR A 48 -17.09 -2.86 23.49
CA THR A 48 -16.50 -3.88 22.62
C THR A 48 -16.29 -3.32 21.21
N LEU A 49 -15.26 -3.79 20.50
CA LEU A 49 -15.01 -3.39 19.10
C LEU A 49 -16.27 -3.59 18.24
N LYS A 50 -16.99 -4.69 18.48
CA LYS A 50 -18.25 -5.00 17.82
C LYS A 50 -19.32 -3.92 18.07
N GLU A 51 -19.54 -3.49 19.31
CA GLU A 51 -20.50 -2.43 19.63
C GLU A 51 -20.10 -1.08 19.03
N PHE A 52 -18.81 -0.74 19.12
CA PHE A 52 -18.26 0.47 18.50
C PHE A 52 -18.47 0.49 16.97
N GLN A 53 -18.24 -0.63 16.30
CA GLN A 53 -18.45 -0.77 14.85
C GLN A 53 -19.93 -0.80 14.46
N THR A 54 -20.80 -1.36 15.31
CA THR A 54 -22.23 -1.52 15.00
C THR A 54 -22.94 -0.17 14.98
N ARG A 55 -22.50 0.81 15.79
CA ARG A 55 -22.94 2.25 15.85
C ARG A 55 -24.44 2.51 16.05
N CYS A 56 -25.31 1.52 15.84
CA CYS A 56 -26.76 1.58 15.86
C CYS A 56 -27.29 0.26 16.45
N PRO A 57 -28.41 0.25 17.20
CA PRO A 57 -29.04 -0.99 17.63
C PRO A 57 -29.34 -1.91 16.44
N TYR A 58 -28.93 -3.17 16.50
CA TYR A 58 -29.02 -4.16 15.39
C TYR A 58 -28.29 -3.77 14.09
N GLY A 59 -27.43 -2.75 14.13
CA GLY A 59 -26.67 -2.28 12.97
C GLY A 59 -27.49 -1.58 11.88
N LYS A 60 -28.78 -1.28 12.10
CA LYS A 60 -29.61 -0.52 11.17
C LYS A 60 -30.25 0.67 11.86
N LYS A 61 -30.27 1.82 11.18
CA LYS A 61 -30.99 3.02 11.65
C LYS A 61 -31.62 3.76 10.49
N THR A 62 -32.92 3.99 10.57
CA THR A 62 -33.65 4.84 9.64
C THR A 62 -33.94 6.17 10.31
N LYS A 63 -33.67 7.29 9.62
CA LYS A 63 -34.10 8.63 10.04
C LYS A 63 -34.92 9.26 8.90
N LEU A 64 -36.00 9.93 9.28
CA LEU A 64 -36.83 10.70 8.37
C LEU A 64 -36.50 12.18 8.53
N TYR A 65 -36.30 12.85 7.41
CA TYR A 65 -36.13 14.30 7.31
C TYR A 65 -37.24 14.87 6.42
N LYS A 66 -37.29 16.21 6.33
CA LYS A 66 -38.20 16.89 5.42
C LYS A 66 -37.96 16.42 3.98
N LYS A 67 -38.92 15.69 3.42
CA LYS A 67 -38.90 15.11 2.06
C LYS A 67 -37.72 14.15 1.78
N ALA A 68 -37.10 13.57 2.81
CA ALA A 68 -35.99 12.64 2.62
C ALA A 68 -35.99 11.53 3.66
N LYS A 69 -35.59 10.33 3.24
CA LYS A 69 -35.42 9.16 4.09
C LYS A 69 -33.97 8.72 4.02
N ILE A 70 -33.27 8.68 5.16
CA ILE A 70 -31.93 8.10 5.24
C ILE A 70 -31.98 6.78 5.99
N GLU A 71 -31.41 5.74 5.40
CA GLU A 71 -31.14 4.46 6.04
C GLU A 71 -29.63 4.33 6.21
N LYS A 72 -29.18 4.04 7.42
CA LYS A 72 -27.78 3.78 7.74
C LYS A 72 -27.64 2.34 8.20
N PHE A 73 -26.59 1.68 7.74
CA PHE A 73 -26.23 0.32 8.06
C PHE A 73 -24.83 0.31 8.68
N ALA A 74 -24.58 -0.61 9.60
CA ALA A 74 -23.26 -0.86 10.14
C ALA A 74 -22.35 -1.41 9.03
N GLU A 75 -21.06 -1.07 9.10
CA GLU A 75 -20.09 -1.57 8.13
C GLU A 75 -20.02 -3.11 8.21
N TYR A 76 -19.99 -3.76 7.03
CA TYR A 76 -20.01 -5.23 6.86
C TYR A 76 -21.29 -5.95 7.30
N LEU A 77 -22.36 -5.23 7.68
CA LEU A 77 -23.65 -5.85 7.97
C LEU A 77 -24.29 -6.44 6.70
N LEU A 78 -24.25 -5.68 5.60
CA LEU A 78 -24.77 -6.09 4.30
C LEU A 78 -23.63 -6.62 3.42
N LYS A 79 -23.88 -7.74 2.74
CA LYS A 79 -22.89 -8.41 1.86
C LYS A 79 -22.48 -7.55 0.66
N ASP A 80 -23.33 -6.62 0.25
CA ASP A 80 -23.10 -5.67 -0.84
C ASP A 80 -22.25 -4.45 -0.41
N GLY A 81 -21.97 -4.30 0.88
CA GLY A 81 -21.18 -3.20 1.44
C GLY A 81 -21.94 -1.90 1.57
N LEU A 82 -23.27 -1.89 1.45
CA LEU A 82 -24.08 -0.69 1.59
C LEU A 82 -24.04 -0.18 3.03
N VAL A 83 -23.62 1.08 3.23
CA VAL A 83 -23.50 1.71 4.56
C VAL A 83 -24.54 2.81 4.73
N SER A 84 -24.97 3.48 3.65
CA SER A 84 -26.10 4.39 3.72
C SER A 84 -26.87 4.51 2.42
N CYS A 85 -28.19 4.64 2.52
CA CYS A 85 -29.07 4.95 1.41
C CYS A 85 -29.88 6.20 1.76
N LEU A 86 -29.79 7.23 0.92
CA LEU A 86 -30.58 8.45 0.99
C LEU A 86 -31.59 8.45 -0.16
N ALA A 87 -32.86 8.48 0.16
CA ALA A 87 -33.95 8.64 -0.79
C ALA A 87 -34.55 10.05 -0.62
N SER A 88 -34.56 10.83 -1.70
CA SER A 88 -35.10 12.19 -1.76
C SER A 88 -36.42 12.20 -2.52
N TYR A 89 -37.44 12.85 -1.98
CA TYR A 89 -38.81 12.85 -2.50
C TYR A 89 -39.27 14.25 -2.84
N ASN A 90 -40.26 14.37 -3.73
CA ASN A 90 -40.87 15.66 -4.06
C ASN A 90 -41.93 16.06 -3.03
N ASP A 91 -42.64 15.08 -2.50
CA ASP A 91 -43.79 15.23 -1.63
C ASP A 91 -43.42 15.00 -0.15
N TYR A 92 -44.30 15.47 0.74
CA TYR A 92 -44.17 15.23 2.17
C TYR A 92 -44.65 13.82 2.58
N GLU A 93 -45.43 13.15 1.72
CA GLU A 93 -45.95 11.80 1.95
C GLU A 93 -44.97 10.69 1.53
N LEU A 94 -43.81 11.06 0.96
CA LEU A 94 -42.73 10.16 0.52
C LEU A 94 -43.15 9.16 -0.57
N LYS A 95 -44.02 9.58 -1.49
CA LYS A 95 -44.49 8.75 -2.62
C LYS A 95 -43.69 9.01 -3.90
N ASP A 96 -43.32 10.26 -4.15
CA ASP A 96 -42.69 10.68 -5.41
C ASP A 96 -41.17 10.74 -5.26
N LEU A 97 -40.48 9.63 -5.53
CA LEU A 97 -39.02 9.52 -5.43
C LEU A 97 -38.34 10.28 -6.57
N ILE A 98 -37.46 11.23 -6.22
CA ILE A 98 -36.66 12.03 -7.17
C ILE A 98 -35.29 11.39 -7.37
N GLU A 99 -34.59 11.12 -6.28
CA GLU A 99 -33.21 10.64 -6.30
C GLU A 99 -33.02 9.58 -5.22
N LYS A 100 -32.30 8.52 -5.57
CA LYS A 100 -31.79 7.53 -4.63
C LYS A 100 -30.27 7.53 -4.68
N ARG A 101 -29.62 7.80 -3.55
CA ARG A 101 -28.18 7.81 -3.39
C ARG A 101 -27.76 6.73 -2.41
N GLU A 102 -26.96 5.79 -2.89
CA GLU A 102 -26.41 4.66 -2.14
C GLU A 102 -24.91 4.88 -1.95
N VAL A 103 -24.43 4.70 -0.73
CA VAL A 103 -23.02 4.82 -0.38
C VAL A 103 -22.55 3.47 0.15
N TYR A 104 -21.50 2.96 -0.46
CA TYR A 104 -20.89 1.68 -0.17
C TYR A 104 -19.51 1.87 0.44
N LYS A 105 -19.09 0.88 1.24
CA LYS A 105 -17.72 0.81 1.75
C LYS A 105 -17.19 -0.60 1.67
N HIS A 106 -15.87 -0.69 1.68
CA HIS A 106 -15.13 -1.95 1.73
C HIS A 106 -15.45 -2.88 0.57
N ARG A 107 -15.97 -2.38 -0.55
CA ARG A 107 -16.15 -3.22 -1.74
C ARG A 107 -14.82 -3.39 -2.46
N ILE A 108 -14.52 -4.62 -2.90
CA ILE A 108 -13.29 -4.92 -3.65
C ILE A 108 -13.27 -4.16 -4.98
N ASP A 109 -14.43 -4.01 -5.60
CA ASP A 109 -14.65 -3.25 -6.84
C ASP A 109 -14.52 -1.72 -6.66
N LYS A 110 -14.23 -1.24 -5.45
CA LYS A 110 -14.05 0.20 -5.17
C LYS A 110 -15.27 1.07 -5.47
N LEU A 111 -16.47 0.50 -5.66
CA LEU A 111 -17.69 1.31 -5.78
C LEU A 111 -17.94 2.04 -4.45
N GLU A 112 -17.97 3.37 -4.48
CA GLU A 112 -18.21 4.19 -3.29
C GLU A 112 -19.62 4.75 -3.26
N THR A 113 -20.10 5.26 -4.39
CA THR A 113 -21.42 5.91 -4.44
C THR A 113 -22.14 5.53 -5.73
N LYS A 114 -23.44 5.23 -5.61
CA LYS A 114 -24.35 5.06 -6.74
C LYS A 114 -25.50 6.04 -6.58
N VAL A 115 -25.72 6.90 -7.56
CA VAL A 115 -26.84 7.84 -7.61
C VAL A 115 -27.76 7.42 -8.73
N HIS A 116 -29.04 7.21 -8.43
CA HIS A 116 -30.08 6.97 -9.41
C HIS A 116 -31.09 8.11 -9.36
N ASN A 117 -31.08 8.94 -10.39
CA ASN A 117 -32.08 9.99 -10.59
C ASN A 117 -33.30 9.38 -11.29
N MET A 118 -34.42 9.28 -10.58
CA MET A 118 -35.65 8.67 -11.07
C MET A 118 -36.38 9.57 -12.07
N THR A 119 -36.14 10.88 -12.05
CA THR A 119 -36.75 11.84 -12.99
C THR A 119 -36.10 11.74 -14.37
N THR A 120 -34.77 11.61 -14.43
CA THR A 120 -34.02 11.51 -15.69
C THR A 120 -33.73 10.07 -16.11
N GLY A 121 -33.88 9.10 -15.19
CA GLY A 121 -33.49 7.70 -15.39
C GLY A 121 -31.97 7.50 -15.48
N LEU A 122 -31.17 8.50 -15.08
CA LEU A 122 -29.72 8.45 -15.12
C LEU A 122 -29.18 7.80 -13.86
N ILE A 123 -28.28 6.82 -14.04
CA ILE A 123 -27.50 6.19 -12.98
C ILE A 123 -26.07 6.71 -13.10
N THR A 124 -25.49 7.15 -12.00
CA THR A 124 -24.10 7.59 -11.89
C THR A 124 -23.41 6.80 -10.79
N GLU A 125 -22.38 6.05 -11.16
CA GLU A 125 -21.55 5.23 -10.26
C GLU A 125 -20.19 5.90 -10.11
N LEU A 126 -19.75 6.10 -8.85
CA LEU A 126 -18.45 6.67 -8.52
C LEU A 126 -17.57 5.63 -7.83
N PHE A 127 -16.32 5.54 -8.28
CA PHE A 127 -15.34 4.55 -7.84
C PHE A 127 -14.11 5.20 -7.22
N ALA A 128 -13.62 4.58 -6.15
CA ALA A 128 -12.35 4.96 -5.53
C ALA A 128 -11.15 4.59 -6.42
N PRO A 129 -10.00 5.27 -6.26
CA PRO A 129 -8.77 4.89 -6.95
C PRO A 129 -8.34 3.45 -6.66
N GLY A 130 -7.63 2.83 -7.61
CA GLY A 130 -7.04 1.49 -7.47
C GLY A 130 -7.79 0.35 -8.16
N ARG A 131 -8.82 0.65 -8.98
CA ARG A 131 -9.39 -0.31 -9.93
C ARG A 131 -8.41 -0.59 -11.08
N LEU A 132 -8.43 -1.81 -11.61
CA LEU A 132 -7.57 -2.22 -12.74
C LEU A 132 -7.91 -1.46 -14.04
N ASP A 133 -9.18 -1.18 -14.28
CA ASP A 133 -9.68 -0.42 -15.44
C ASP A 133 -9.52 1.11 -15.28
N CYS A 134 -9.03 1.57 -14.13
CA CYS A 134 -8.86 2.98 -13.77
C CYS A 134 -10.16 3.80 -13.86
N LEU A 135 -11.34 3.15 -13.85
CA LEU A 135 -12.64 3.81 -13.94
C LEU A 135 -12.90 4.61 -12.66
N LYS A 136 -13.26 5.89 -12.84
CA LYS A 136 -13.58 6.84 -11.76
C LYS A 136 -15.08 7.07 -11.65
N GLU A 137 -15.73 7.28 -12.79
CA GLU A 137 -17.16 7.56 -12.84
C GLU A 137 -17.77 6.87 -14.06
N HIS A 138 -18.95 6.29 -13.90
CA HIS A 138 -19.73 5.72 -14.99
C HIS A 138 -21.18 6.20 -14.88
N ALA A 139 -21.60 6.99 -15.86
CA ALA A 139 -22.96 7.51 -15.96
C ALA A 139 -23.66 6.88 -17.17
N TYR A 140 -24.84 6.30 -16.97
CA TYR A 140 -25.62 5.63 -18.03
C TYR A 140 -27.12 5.66 -17.73
N LYS A 141 -27.95 5.51 -18.76
CA LYS A 141 -29.42 5.42 -18.59
C LYS A 141 -29.82 4.03 -18.11
N ALA A 142 -30.63 3.98 -17.05
CA ALA A 142 -31.13 2.72 -16.48
C ALA A 142 -31.90 1.85 -17.49
N SER A 143 -32.55 2.46 -18.48
CA SER A 143 -33.31 1.77 -19.53
C SER A 143 -32.44 1.08 -20.58
N ALA A 144 -31.15 1.43 -20.69
CA ALA A 144 -30.25 0.92 -21.72
C ALA A 144 -28.82 0.71 -21.16
N PRO A 145 -28.62 -0.27 -20.26
CA PRO A 145 -27.33 -0.50 -19.61
C PRO A 145 -26.29 -1.20 -20.50
N GLY A 146 -26.72 -1.87 -21.57
CA GLY A 146 -25.86 -2.60 -22.52
C GLY A 146 -25.06 -1.69 -23.46
N PRO A 147 -24.00 -2.19 -24.10
CA PRO A 147 -23.07 -1.40 -24.92
C PRO A 147 -23.77 -0.65 -26.06
N GLU A 148 -23.08 0.34 -26.67
CA GLU A 148 -23.61 1.13 -27.79
C GLU A 148 -24.83 2.00 -27.40
N SER A 149 -24.88 2.43 -26.14
CA SER A 149 -25.91 3.31 -25.59
C SER A 149 -25.29 4.53 -24.94
N ASP A 150 -26.09 5.58 -24.75
CA ASP A 150 -25.65 6.83 -24.12
C ASP A 150 -25.02 6.58 -22.74
N ARG A 151 -23.70 6.82 -22.65
CA ARG A 151 -22.94 6.72 -21.41
C ARG A 151 -21.73 7.63 -21.40
N THR A 152 -21.30 7.98 -20.20
CA THR A 152 -20.06 8.72 -19.95
C THR A 152 -19.23 7.94 -18.95
N MET A 153 -17.97 7.69 -19.29
CA MET A 153 -16.96 7.08 -18.43
C MET A 153 -15.85 8.11 -18.18
N LEU A 154 -15.55 8.37 -16.92
CA LEU A 154 -14.37 9.15 -16.52
C LEU A 154 -13.33 8.21 -15.91
N PHE A 155 -12.06 8.48 -16.18
CA PHE A 155 -10.94 7.66 -15.74
C PHE A 155 -9.97 8.48 -14.90
N TYR A 156 -9.23 7.80 -14.02
CA TYR A 156 -8.06 8.35 -13.36
C TYR A 156 -6.88 8.39 -14.33
N CYS A 157 -6.71 9.49 -15.06
CA CYS A 157 -5.65 9.65 -16.06
C CYS A 157 -4.24 9.40 -15.52
N SER A 158 -3.95 9.75 -14.27
CA SER A 158 -2.66 9.50 -13.63
C SER A 158 -2.29 8.02 -13.49
N ALA A 159 -3.27 7.11 -13.60
CA ALA A 159 -3.07 5.67 -13.53
C ALA A 159 -3.03 5.00 -14.91
N ARG A 160 -3.30 5.74 -15.99
CA ARG A 160 -3.32 5.23 -17.37
C ARG A 160 -2.12 5.74 -18.16
N ILE A 161 -1.53 4.87 -18.96
CA ILE A 161 -0.37 5.21 -19.82
C ILE A 161 -0.82 5.99 -21.06
N ASP A 162 -2.07 5.82 -21.50
CA ASP A 162 -2.60 6.42 -22.73
C ASP A 162 -3.10 7.87 -22.56
N GLY A 163 -3.13 8.39 -21.32
CA GLY A 163 -3.61 9.72 -20.99
C GLY A 163 -5.13 9.89 -21.09
N LEU A 164 -5.93 8.81 -21.21
CA LEU A 164 -7.39 8.90 -21.35
C LEU A 164 -8.03 9.42 -20.06
N VAL A 165 -8.81 10.50 -20.17
CA VAL A 165 -9.55 11.11 -19.05
C VAL A 165 -11.03 10.80 -19.12
N LYS A 166 -11.60 10.86 -20.33
CA LYS A 166 -13.05 10.81 -20.53
C LYS A 166 -13.37 10.05 -21.81
N ARG A 167 -14.36 9.18 -21.74
CA ARG A 167 -14.98 8.52 -22.89
C ARG A 167 -16.49 8.74 -22.83
N GLU A 168 -17.06 9.24 -23.92
CA GLU A 168 -18.50 9.39 -24.11
C GLU A 168 -18.91 8.49 -25.27
N GLU A 169 -19.82 7.58 -25.02
CA GLU A 169 -20.36 6.70 -26.05
C GLU A 169 -21.84 7.00 -26.23
N SER A 170 -22.25 7.01 -27.49
CA SER A 170 -23.63 7.01 -27.94
C SER A 170 -23.80 5.91 -29.00
N PRO A 171 -25.04 5.62 -29.46
CA PRO A 171 -25.25 4.64 -30.52
C PRO A 171 -24.51 4.98 -31.82
N GLU A 172 -24.41 6.28 -32.15
CA GLU A 172 -23.87 6.77 -33.42
C GLU A 172 -22.46 7.35 -33.31
N GLU A 173 -21.99 7.68 -32.10
CA GLU A 173 -20.70 8.34 -31.91
C GLU A 173 -19.96 7.88 -30.65
N MET A 174 -18.63 7.93 -30.68
CA MET A 174 -17.78 7.77 -29.51
C MET A 174 -16.74 8.89 -29.46
N THR A 175 -16.64 9.57 -28.34
CA THR A 175 -15.71 10.69 -28.12
C THR A 175 -14.79 10.37 -26.95
N GLU A 176 -13.49 10.62 -27.13
CA GLU A 176 -12.45 10.37 -26.16
C GLU A 176 -11.61 11.63 -25.97
N SER A 177 -11.36 11.98 -24.72
CA SER A 177 -10.55 13.14 -24.34
C SER A 177 -9.32 12.69 -23.58
N TYR A 178 -8.18 13.24 -23.95
CA TYR A 178 -6.86 12.86 -23.46
C TYR A 178 -6.13 14.07 -22.86
N VAL A 179 -5.20 13.80 -21.95
CA VAL A 179 -4.32 14.78 -21.32
C VAL A 179 -2.89 14.22 -21.30
N ASP A 180 -1.91 15.11 -21.43
CA ASP A 180 -0.47 14.82 -21.31
C ASP A 180 0.06 13.70 -22.23
N ARG A 181 -0.44 13.62 -23.46
CA ARG A 181 0.09 12.70 -24.48
C ARG A 181 1.28 13.28 -25.22
N ASP A 182 2.26 12.41 -25.50
CA ASP A 182 3.48 12.76 -26.25
C ASP A 182 3.20 13.18 -27.70
N ASP A 183 2.13 12.67 -28.30
CA ASP A 183 1.69 13.00 -29.65
C ASP A 183 0.82 14.27 -29.71
N PHE A 184 0.64 14.97 -28.58
CA PHE A 184 -0.21 16.16 -28.42
C PHE A 184 -1.70 15.94 -28.74
N MET A 185 -2.16 14.71 -28.99
CA MET A 185 -3.57 14.43 -29.22
C MET A 185 -4.35 14.64 -27.93
N TYR A 186 -5.41 15.45 -27.98
CA TYR A 186 -6.25 15.70 -26.79
C TYR A 186 -7.71 15.29 -27.00
N TYR A 187 -8.11 15.03 -28.24
CA TYR A 187 -9.48 14.74 -28.59
C TYR A 187 -9.55 13.81 -29.78
N ARG A 188 -10.37 12.76 -29.65
CA ARG A 188 -10.76 11.87 -30.73
C ARG A 188 -12.26 11.69 -30.74
N GLN A 189 -12.90 11.83 -31.89
CA GLN A 189 -14.32 11.57 -32.08
C GLN A 189 -14.51 10.64 -33.27
N VAL A 190 -15.34 9.64 -33.09
CA VAL A 190 -15.69 8.65 -34.11
C VAL A 190 -17.18 8.73 -34.36
N THR A 191 -17.57 8.76 -35.63
CA THR A 191 -18.95 8.60 -36.06
C THR A 191 -19.12 7.23 -36.70
N PHE A 192 -20.08 6.48 -36.20
CA PHE A 192 -20.44 5.15 -36.67
C PHE A 192 -21.61 5.21 -37.65
N GLY A 193 -21.57 4.34 -38.65
CA GLY A 193 -22.63 4.16 -39.63
C GLY A 193 -23.62 3.07 -39.23
N LYS A 194 -24.70 2.98 -40.01
CA LYS A 194 -25.71 1.92 -39.83
C LYS A 194 -25.12 0.57 -40.24
N ARG A 195 -25.34 -0.46 -39.41
CA ARG A 195 -24.96 -1.84 -39.73
C ARG A 195 -25.72 -2.32 -40.97
N VAL A 196 -24.98 -2.77 -41.97
CA VAL A 196 -25.56 -3.46 -43.13
C VAL A 196 -25.78 -4.92 -42.75
N LYS A 197 -27.00 -5.44 -42.87
CA LYS A 197 -27.28 -6.86 -42.65
C LYS A 197 -26.59 -7.68 -43.75
N LYS A 198 -25.41 -8.25 -43.47
CA LYS A 198 -24.77 -9.25 -44.32
C LYS A 198 -25.36 -10.63 -43.99
N PHE A 199 -25.83 -11.35 -45.00
CA PHE A 199 -26.24 -12.75 -44.87
C PHE A 199 -24.98 -13.64 -45.00
N GLY A 200 -24.60 -14.33 -43.93
CA GLY A 200 -23.42 -15.21 -43.88
C GLY A 200 -23.01 -15.57 -42.44
N PRO A 201 -22.03 -16.48 -42.24
CA PRO A 201 -21.51 -16.80 -40.92
C PRO A 201 -20.99 -15.53 -40.23
N GLN A 202 -21.43 -15.26 -39.00
CA GLN A 202 -21.14 -14.02 -38.27
C GLN A 202 -19.65 -13.88 -37.95
N GLU A 203 -18.91 -13.11 -38.73
CA GLU A 203 -17.80 -12.32 -38.18
C GLU A 203 -18.38 -11.21 -37.29
N ALA A 204 -17.61 -10.79 -36.28
CA ALA A 204 -18.03 -9.82 -35.26
C ALA A 204 -18.79 -8.64 -35.87
N ASN A 205 -20.05 -8.44 -35.46
CA ASN A 205 -20.98 -7.43 -35.98
C ASN A 205 -20.59 -6.02 -35.52
N SER A 206 -19.41 -5.57 -35.91
CA SER A 206 -18.81 -4.30 -35.53
C SER A 206 -19.50 -3.16 -36.27
N ARG A 207 -19.70 -2.02 -35.59
CA ARG A 207 -20.30 -0.83 -36.21
C ARG A 207 -19.38 -0.30 -37.31
N PRO A 208 -19.83 -0.06 -38.55
CA PRO A 208 -18.96 0.52 -39.58
C PRO A 208 -18.52 1.92 -39.14
N ILE A 209 -17.24 2.25 -39.32
CA ILE A 209 -16.72 3.59 -39.00
C ILE A 209 -16.90 4.46 -40.25
N VAL A 210 -17.56 5.60 -40.10
CA VAL A 210 -17.84 6.55 -41.19
C VAL A 210 -16.83 7.69 -41.17
N LYS A 211 -16.57 8.23 -39.98
CA LYS A 211 -15.71 9.40 -39.79
C LYS A 211 -14.90 9.27 -38.51
N ILE A 212 -13.64 9.67 -38.56
CA ILE A 212 -12.77 9.83 -37.38
C ILE A 212 -12.24 11.27 -37.41
N VAL A 213 -12.34 11.98 -36.29
CA VAL A 213 -11.82 13.33 -36.09
C VAL A 213 -10.83 13.27 -34.93
N GLU A 214 -9.62 13.75 -35.16
CA GLU A 214 -8.57 13.83 -34.16
C GLU A 214 -8.06 15.26 -34.09
N ARG A 215 -7.87 15.78 -32.87
CA ARG A 215 -7.36 17.13 -32.63
C ARG A 215 -6.14 17.11 -31.74
N PHE A 216 -5.20 17.98 -32.06
CA PHE A 216 -3.88 18.05 -31.47
C PHE A 216 -3.62 19.43 -30.88
N HIS A 217 -2.84 19.47 -29.80
CA HIS A 217 -2.32 20.71 -29.24
C HIS A 217 -1.15 21.23 -30.06
N ARG A 218 -0.96 22.55 -30.05
CA ARG A 218 0.11 23.23 -30.79
C ARG A 218 1.49 22.77 -30.31
N ASN A 219 2.28 22.22 -31.22
CA ASN A 219 3.69 21.95 -31.00
C ASN A 219 4.54 23.14 -31.44
N LYS A 220 5.07 23.89 -30.46
CA LYS A 220 5.91 25.08 -30.71
C LYS A 220 7.26 24.77 -31.39
N SER A 221 7.64 23.49 -31.48
CA SER A 221 8.87 23.07 -32.16
C SER A 221 8.71 23.04 -33.69
N LYS A 222 7.48 23.08 -34.20
CA LYS A 222 7.14 23.06 -35.63
C LYS A 222 6.49 24.38 -36.07
N GLU A 223 6.69 24.74 -37.33
CA GLU A 223 5.96 25.85 -37.95
C GLU A 223 4.44 25.60 -37.94
N ALA A 224 3.64 26.65 -37.82
CA ALA A 224 2.17 26.52 -37.70
C ALA A 224 1.55 25.84 -38.91
N ASN A 225 2.10 26.14 -40.09
CA ASN A 225 1.67 25.60 -41.37
C ASN A 225 2.11 24.14 -41.62
N GLU A 226 2.96 23.57 -40.76
CA GLU A 226 3.42 22.16 -40.83
C GLU A 226 2.91 21.32 -39.66
N ASP A 227 2.29 21.95 -38.66
CA ASP A 227 1.79 21.31 -37.46
C ASP A 227 0.28 21.05 -37.59
N VAL A 228 -0.11 19.78 -37.57
CA VAL A 228 -1.50 19.37 -37.80
C VAL A 228 -2.32 19.65 -36.55
N ALA A 229 -3.32 20.52 -36.66
CA ALA A 229 -4.24 20.84 -35.57
C ALA A 229 -5.44 19.88 -35.54
N GLU A 230 -5.96 19.53 -36.71
CA GLU A 230 -7.10 18.62 -36.85
C GLU A 230 -6.84 17.68 -38.04
N ARG A 231 -7.09 16.39 -37.81
CA ARG A 231 -7.06 15.34 -38.81
C ARG A 231 -8.43 14.68 -38.87
N VAL A 232 -9.02 14.65 -40.06
CA VAL A 232 -10.35 14.07 -40.29
C VAL A 232 -10.24 12.98 -41.33
N PHE A 233 -10.48 11.73 -40.93
CA PHE A 233 -10.61 10.60 -41.82
C PHE A 233 -12.09 10.39 -42.15
N LEU A 234 -12.48 10.63 -43.40
CA LEU A 234 -13.79 10.28 -43.96
C LEU A 234 -13.68 8.89 -44.56
N VAL A 235 -13.75 7.87 -43.71
CA VAL A 235 -13.52 6.46 -44.06
C VAL A 235 -14.53 5.98 -45.11
N SER A 236 -15.79 6.44 -45.06
CA SER A 236 -16.80 6.08 -46.06
C SER A 236 -16.54 6.67 -47.44
N ASP A 237 -15.88 7.83 -47.49
CA ASP A 237 -15.69 8.62 -48.70
C ASP A 237 -14.25 8.53 -49.23
N GLU A 238 -13.42 7.71 -48.59
CA GLU A 238 -12.00 7.52 -48.90
C GLU A 238 -11.22 8.84 -48.95
N ARG A 239 -11.53 9.78 -48.03
CA ARG A 239 -10.93 11.11 -47.97
C ARG A 239 -10.26 11.39 -46.64
N ILE A 240 -9.16 12.14 -46.67
CA ILE A 240 -8.42 12.57 -45.49
C ILE A 240 -8.25 14.08 -45.55
N ASN A 241 -8.80 14.80 -44.58
CA ASN A 241 -8.68 16.25 -44.46
C ASN A 241 -7.76 16.61 -43.30
N LEU A 242 -6.77 17.45 -43.59
CA LEU A 242 -5.87 18.02 -42.62
C LEU A 242 -6.12 19.53 -42.50
N THR A 243 -6.21 20.00 -41.27
CA THR A 243 -6.21 21.41 -40.91
C THR A 243 -4.98 21.65 -40.06
N PHE A 244 -4.12 22.57 -40.49
CA PHE A 244 -2.91 22.94 -39.76
C PHE A 244 -3.21 24.00 -38.69
N HIS A 245 -2.28 24.22 -37.76
CA HIS A 245 -2.44 25.27 -36.76
C HIS A 245 -2.43 26.66 -37.39
N LEU A 246 -3.20 27.57 -36.79
CA LEU A 246 -3.23 28.97 -37.21
C LEU A 246 -1.88 29.64 -36.91
N GLU A 247 -1.31 30.28 -37.92
CA GLU A 247 -0.08 31.07 -37.79
C GLU A 247 -0.36 32.42 -37.12
N ASP A 248 0.63 32.91 -36.37
CA ASP A 248 0.53 34.22 -35.71
C ASP A 248 0.34 35.32 -36.78
N ASN A 249 -0.68 36.17 -36.59
CA ASN A 249 -1.08 37.24 -37.52
C ASN A 249 -1.78 36.76 -38.82
N ARG A 250 -2.41 35.59 -38.83
CA ARG A 250 -3.33 35.14 -39.90
C ARG A 250 -4.74 34.91 -39.36
N VAL A 251 -5.74 34.99 -40.26
CA VAL A 251 -7.17 34.80 -39.92
C VAL A 251 -7.65 33.39 -40.29
N THR A 252 -6.99 32.73 -41.24
CA THR A 252 -7.35 31.40 -41.74
C THR A 252 -6.18 30.44 -41.62
N ALA A 253 -6.46 29.16 -41.39
CA ALA A 253 -5.47 28.09 -41.35
C ALA A 253 -5.26 27.47 -42.75
N SER A 254 -4.07 26.92 -42.97
CA SER A 254 -3.79 26.10 -44.16
C SER A 254 -4.53 24.76 -44.05
N THR A 255 -4.98 24.21 -45.18
CA THR A 255 -5.65 22.90 -45.23
C THR A 255 -5.12 22.05 -46.37
N ARG A 256 -5.20 20.72 -46.21
CA ARG A 256 -4.85 19.76 -47.25
C ARG A 256 -5.82 18.60 -47.24
N GLU A 257 -6.33 18.25 -48.41
CA GLU A 257 -7.22 17.12 -48.62
C GLU A 257 -6.51 16.07 -49.48
N PHE A 258 -6.64 14.81 -49.10
CA PHE A 258 -6.19 13.66 -49.84
C PHE A 258 -7.38 12.76 -50.19
N ILE A 259 -7.39 12.27 -51.42
CA ILE A 259 -8.26 11.20 -51.87
C ILE A 259 -7.44 9.92 -51.85
N ARG A 260 -7.89 8.94 -51.07
CA ARG A 260 -7.22 7.66 -50.91
C ARG A 260 -7.39 6.84 -52.21
N PRO A 261 -6.31 6.25 -52.74
CA PRO A 261 -6.44 5.35 -53.88
C PRO A 261 -7.21 4.08 -53.52
N PRO A 262 -8.10 3.58 -54.41
CA PRO A 262 -8.78 2.31 -54.21
C PRO A 262 -7.78 1.14 -54.12
N HIS A 263 -8.09 0.12 -53.31
CA HIS A 263 -7.31 -1.13 -53.08
C HIS A 263 -6.02 -1.05 -52.24
N THR A 264 -5.84 -0.02 -51.42
CA THR A 264 -4.67 0.08 -50.50
C THR A 264 -4.63 -0.94 -49.35
N THR A 265 -5.71 -1.69 -49.11
CA THR A 265 -5.81 -2.68 -48.03
C THR A 265 -5.39 -4.10 -48.43
N GLU A 266 -5.11 -4.37 -49.71
CA GLU A 266 -4.64 -5.68 -50.16
C GLU A 266 -3.13 -5.81 -49.94
N LYS A 267 -2.70 -6.84 -49.21
CA LYS A 267 -1.28 -7.08 -48.88
C LYS A 267 -0.42 -7.11 -50.15
N GLY A 268 0.33 -6.03 -50.40
CA GLY A 268 1.19 -5.87 -51.58
C GLY A 268 0.73 -4.80 -52.58
N GLY A 269 -0.37 -4.08 -52.32
CA GLY A 269 -0.82 -2.97 -53.16
C GLY A 269 0.14 -1.78 -53.11
N THR A 270 0.77 -1.45 -54.24
CA THR A 270 1.61 -0.25 -54.35
C THR A 270 0.72 1.00 -54.33
N LEU A 271 0.86 1.85 -53.31
CA LEU A 271 0.15 3.14 -53.24
C LEU A 271 0.57 3.97 -54.46
N THR A 272 -0.35 4.16 -55.41
CA THR A 272 -0.11 4.96 -56.62
C THR A 272 -0.77 6.31 -56.43
N MET A 273 0.04 7.38 -56.34
CA MET A 273 -0.45 8.74 -56.14
C MET A 273 -0.45 9.50 -57.46
N THR A 274 -1.62 10.00 -57.88
CA THR A 274 -1.71 10.98 -58.97
C THR A 274 -1.87 12.39 -58.40
N PRO A 275 -1.39 13.45 -59.09
CA PRO A 275 -1.50 14.84 -58.62
C PRO A 275 -2.94 15.28 -58.33
N ASP A 276 -3.93 14.70 -59.02
CA ASP A 276 -5.35 15.01 -58.88
C ASP A 276 -5.96 14.47 -57.57
N MET A 277 -5.24 13.63 -56.83
CA MET A 277 -5.67 13.04 -55.56
C MET A 277 -5.35 13.93 -54.34
N THR A 278 -4.77 15.12 -54.53
CA THR A 278 -4.43 16.02 -53.42
C THR A 278 -4.82 17.45 -53.74
N THR A 279 -5.62 18.04 -52.85
CA THR A 279 -6.00 19.46 -52.91
C THR A 279 -5.33 20.19 -51.75
N THR A 280 -4.65 21.30 -52.01
CA THR A 280 -3.97 22.07 -50.96
C THR A 280 -4.45 23.51 -50.96
N PHE A 281 -4.79 24.04 -49.79
CA PHE A 281 -5.00 25.46 -49.57
C PHE A 281 -3.89 25.98 -48.64
N GLN A 282 -3.02 26.84 -49.18
CA GLN A 282 -2.00 27.54 -48.43
C GLN A 282 -2.37 29.01 -48.31
N VAL A 283 -2.27 29.54 -47.09
CA VAL A 283 -2.67 30.93 -46.77
C VAL A 283 -1.70 31.93 -47.40
N ASP A 284 -0.42 31.59 -47.46
CA ASP A 284 0.60 32.41 -48.12
C ASP A 284 0.93 31.84 -49.52
N PRO A 285 0.52 32.52 -50.60
CA PRO A 285 0.78 32.07 -51.98
C PRO A 285 2.27 32.09 -52.37
N LEU A 286 3.15 32.71 -51.56
CA LEU A 286 4.59 32.78 -51.81
C LEU A 286 5.34 31.53 -51.30
N ILE A 287 4.72 30.73 -50.43
CA ILE A 287 5.30 29.48 -49.95
C ILE A 287 5.30 28.48 -51.11
N LYS A 288 6.46 27.88 -51.37
CA LYS A 288 6.58 26.89 -52.44
C LYS A 288 5.78 25.64 -52.06
N PRO A 289 5.04 25.04 -53.00
CA PRO A 289 4.38 23.77 -52.76
C PRO A 289 5.43 22.70 -52.40
N HIS A 290 5.01 21.76 -51.56
CA HIS A 290 5.88 20.66 -51.15
C HIS A 290 6.24 19.78 -52.35
N LYS A 291 7.43 19.18 -52.34
CA LYS A 291 7.84 18.23 -53.38
C LYS A 291 6.90 17.02 -53.36
N ASN A 292 6.56 16.48 -54.53
CA ASN A 292 5.66 15.32 -54.66
C ASN A 292 6.07 14.13 -53.79
N LEU A 293 7.37 13.88 -53.61
CA LEU A 293 7.88 12.83 -52.73
C LEU A 293 7.44 13.03 -51.27
N HIS A 294 7.54 14.26 -50.75
CA HIS A 294 7.12 14.56 -49.39
C HIS A 294 5.59 14.45 -49.21
N VAL A 295 4.83 14.83 -50.24
CA VAL A 295 3.37 14.68 -50.22
C VAL A 295 2.97 13.19 -50.26
N TYR A 296 3.72 12.37 -51.00
CA TYR A 296 3.56 10.92 -51.01
C TYR A 296 3.87 10.29 -49.65
N ASP A 297 5.01 10.65 -49.04
CA ASP A 297 5.39 10.17 -47.72
C ASP A 297 4.33 10.52 -46.66
N MET A 298 3.80 11.75 -46.71
CA MET A 298 2.70 12.19 -45.86
C MET A 298 1.43 11.35 -46.07
N LEU A 299 1.07 11.03 -47.33
CA LEU A 299 -0.08 10.17 -47.61
C LEU A 299 0.11 8.75 -47.03
N VAL A 300 1.31 8.18 -47.15
CA VAL A 300 1.64 6.86 -46.56
C VAL A 300 1.48 6.91 -45.03
N GLU A 301 2.02 7.94 -44.39
CA GLU A 301 1.87 8.15 -42.94
C GLU A 301 0.40 8.28 -42.52
N LEU A 302 -0.41 9.00 -43.30
CA LEU A 302 -1.84 9.20 -43.02
C LEU A 302 -2.65 7.91 -43.18
N VAL A 303 -2.36 7.08 -44.19
CA VAL A 303 -3.03 5.78 -44.37
C VAL A 303 -2.68 4.84 -43.21
N ASN A 304 -1.41 4.80 -42.80
CA ASN A 304 -0.99 4.02 -41.63
C ASN A 304 -1.65 4.55 -40.34
N ALA A 305 -1.76 5.87 -40.19
CA ALA A 305 -2.41 6.48 -39.03
C ALA A 305 -3.93 6.22 -39.01
N GLU A 306 -4.60 6.20 -40.16
CA GLU A 306 -6.01 5.82 -40.28
C GLU A 306 -6.23 4.37 -39.80
N GLU A 307 -5.37 3.44 -40.23
CA GLU A 307 -5.42 2.03 -39.81
C GLU A 307 -5.17 1.89 -38.30
N GLN A 308 -4.16 2.57 -37.76
CA GLN A 308 -3.88 2.58 -36.33
C GLN A 308 -5.05 3.14 -35.52
N SER A 309 -5.62 4.26 -35.97
CA SER A 309 -6.78 4.91 -35.33
C SER A 309 -7.98 3.96 -35.33
N THR A 310 -8.25 3.33 -36.48
CA THR A 310 -9.31 2.32 -36.63
C THR A 310 -9.12 1.16 -35.65
N ASN A 311 -7.91 0.61 -35.54
CA ASN A 311 -7.62 -0.48 -34.62
C ASN A 311 -7.79 -0.06 -33.15
N GLN A 312 -7.31 1.13 -32.78
CA GLN A 312 -7.48 1.67 -31.42
C GLN A 312 -8.95 1.90 -31.06
N ILE A 313 -9.76 2.35 -32.01
CA ILE A 313 -11.21 2.51 -31.83
C ILE A 313 -11.86 1.15 -31.55
N ARG A 314 -11.45 0.09 -32.26
CA ARG A 314 -11.95 -1.27 -32.01
C ARG A 314 -11.53 -1.79 -30.64
N THR A 315 -10.29 -1.57 -30.24
CA THR A 315 -9.82 -1.89 -28.88
C THR A 315 -10.61 -1.13 -27.83
N SER A 316 -10.97 0.13 -28.10
CA SER A 316 -11.77 0.96 -27.19
C SER A 316 -13.21 0.46 -27.07
N GLU A 317 -13.85 0.04 -28.17
CA GLU A 317 -15.17 -0.62 -28.13
C GLU A 317 -15.15 -1.93 -27.33
N GLU A 318 -14.06 -2.70 -27.44
CA GLU A 318 -13.92 -3.95 -26.69
C GLU A 318 -13.66 -3.69 -25.19
N GLU A 319 -12.81 -2.72 -24.86
CA GLU A 319 -12.58 -2.28 -23.48
C GLU A 319 -13.89 -1.86 -22.80
N VAL A 320 -14.77 -1.14 -23.50
CA VAL A 320 -16.10 -0.79 -22.97
C VAL A 320 -16.92 -2.04 -22.66
N LYS A 321 -16.96 -3.03 -23.57
CA LYS A 321 -17.69 -4.28 -23.31
C LYS A 321 -17.11 -5.04 -22.12
N GLU A 322 -15.80 -5.09 -21.99
CA GLU A 322 -15.11 -5.74 -20.86
C GLU A 322 -15.47 -5.07 -19.54
N ILE A 323 -15.41 -3.72 -19.46
CA ILE A 323 -15.83 -2.96 -18.29
C ILE A 323 -17.28 -3.27 -17.93
N LEU A 324 -18.20 -3.31 -18.91
CA LEU A 324 -19.60 -3.61 -18.65
C LEU A 324 -19.83 -5.05 -18.17
N GLN A 325 -19.12 -6.02 -18.75
CA GLN A 325 -19.18 -7.41 -18.29
C GLN A 325 -18.64 -7.56 -16.87
N LEU A 326 -17.57 -6.84 -16.52
CA LEU A 326 -17.05 -6.80 -15.16
C LEU A 326 -18.09 -6.19 -14.21
N ARG A 327 -18.72 -5.06 -14.57
CA ARG A 327 -19.81 -4.46 -13.78
C ARG A 327 -20.97 -5.42 -13.54
N ILE A 328 -21.42 -6.15 -14.55
CA ILE A 328 -22.50 -7.16 -14.40
C ILE A 328 -22.09 -8.23 -13.38
N LYS A 329 -20.83 -8.71 -13.43
CA LYS A 329 -20.32 -9.69 -12.47
C LYS A 329 -20.23 -9.10 -11.04
N GLU A 330 -19.75 -7.86 -10.92
CA GLU A 330 -19.63 -7.15 -9.65
C GLU A 330 -20.99 -6.83 -9.00
N GLU A 331 -22.00 -6.49 -9.79
CA GLU A 331 -23.38 -6.31 -9.33
C GLU A 331 -24.04 -7.64 -8.94
N ALA A 332 -23.80 -8.71 -9.69
CA ALA A 332 -24.34 -10.04 -9.38
C ALA A 332 -23.73 -10.65 -8.11
N ALA A 333 -22.43 -10.44 -7.88
CA ALA A 333 -21.70 -11.00 -6.76
C ALA A 333 -20.70 -9.99 -6.17
N SER A 334 -21.23 -9.05 -5.38
CA SER A 334 -20.41 -8.07 -4.67
C SER A 334 -19.57 -8.73 -3.57
N GLN A 335 -18.29 -8.37 -3.49
CA GLN A 335 -17.35 -8.88 -2.50
C GLN A 335 -16.77 -7.74 -1.66
N LEU A 336 -16.55 -8.02 -0.38
CA LEU A 336 -15.99 -7.04 0.55
C LEU A 336 -14.52 -7.32 0.88
N SER A 337 -13.69 -6.28 0.87
CA SER A 337 -12.33 -6.30 1.40
C SER A 337 -12.39 -6.21 2.91
N VAL A 338 -11.89 -7.25 3.59
CA VAL A 338 -11.65 -7.23 5.04
C VAL A 338 -10.19 -6.87 5.28
N SER A 339 -9.93 -5.93 6.20
CA SER A 339 -8.57 -5.58 6.58
C SER A 339 -7.81 -6.79 7.12
N VAL A 340 -6.53 -6.90 6.82
CA VAL A 340 -5.66 -7.96 7.36
C VAL A 340 -5.56 -7.86 8.89
N TYR A 341 -5.72 -6.66 9.43
CA TYR A 341 -5.68 -6.38 10.87
C TYR A 341 -7.02 -6.63 11.59
N ASP A 342 -8.10 -6.91 10.85
CA ASP A 342 -9.40 -7.21 11.45
C ASP A 342 -9.48 -8.71 11.81
N THR A 343 -9.03 -9.03 13.02
CA THR A 343 -8.96 -10.41 13.52
C THR A 343 -10.32 -11.03 13.84
N GLU A 344 -11.39 -10.24 13.93
CA GLU A 344 -12.74 -10.80 14.15
C GLU A 344 -13.36 -11.30 12.85
N ARG A 345 -13.17 -10.56 11.75
CA ARG A 345 -13.85 -10.83 10.47
C ARG A 345 -12.99 -11.59 9.48
N ASN A 346 -11.68 -11.56 9.62
CA ASN A 346 -10.76 -12.34 8.80
C ASN A 346 -10.47 -13.69 9.48
N GLU A 347 -11.25 -14.72 9.15
CA GLU A 347 -11.10 -16.07 9.70
C GLU A 347 -9.68 -16.62 9.54
N LYS A 348 -8.99 -16.31 8.43
CA LYS A 348 -7.60 -16.74 8.22
C LYS A 348 -6.64 -16.07 9.20
N ALA A 349 -6.80 -14.77 9.44
CA ALA A 349 -5.99 -14.04 10.43
C ALA A 349 -6.28 -14.51 11.85
N LYS A 350 -7.55 -14.81 12.17
CA LYS A 350 -7.97 -15.37 13.45
C LYS A 350 -7.32 -16.74 13.69
N LEU A 351 -7.42 -17.65 12.73
CA LEU A 351 -6.82 -18.99 12.81
C LEU A 351 -5.30 -18.91 12.93
N HIS A 352 -4.64 -18.04 12.17
CA HIS A 352 -3.20 -17.85 12.27
C HIS A 352 -2.78 -17.34 13.66
N ARG A 353 -3.50 -16.36 14.22
CA ARG A 353 -3.21 -15.84 15.56
C ARG A 353 -3.43 -16.89 16.64
N GLN A 354 -4.52 -17.65 16.55
CA GLN A 354 -4.79 -18.78 17.46
C GLN A 354 -3.71 -19.86 17.38
N GLU A 355 -3.17 -20.15 16.19
CA GLU A 355 -2.09 -21.12 16.05
C GLU A 355 -0.77 -20.63 16.65
N LEU A 356 -0.44 -19.34 16.49
CA LEU A 356 0.73 -18.72 17.11
C LEU A 356 0.62 -18.74 18.64
N GLU A 357 -0.54 -18.38 19.17
CA GLU A 357 -0.82 -18.39 20.61
C GLU A 357 -0.73 -19.81 21.18
N ARG A 358 -1.27 -20.81 20.46
CA ARG A 358 -1.13 -22.22 20.84
C ARG A 358 0.34 -22.66 20.86
N LYS A 359 1.13 -22.31 19.84
CA LYS A 359 2.57 -22.64 19.80
C LYS A 359 3.34 -21.95 20.93
N ALA A 360 3.03 -20.70 21.22
CA ALA A 360 3.65 -19.97 22.33
C ALA A 360 3.30 -20.59 23.68
N ALA A 361 2.04 -21.00 23.88
CA ALA A 361 1.62 -21.71 25.09
C ALA A 361 2.28 -23.10 25.22
N GLU A 362 2.38 -23.86 24.12
CA GLU A 362 3.10 -25.14 24.09
C GLU A 362 4.61 -24.96 24.38
N GLU A 363 5.24 -23.90 23.87
CA GLU A 363 6.66 -23.59 24.15
C GLU A 363 6.87 -23.11 25.59
N ALA A 364 5.97 -22.28 26.12
CA ALA A 364 5.99 -21.84 27.51
C ALA A 364 5.79 -23.02 28.47
N LEU A 365 4.87 -23.94 28.15
CA LEU A 365 4.66 -25.17 28.92
C LEU A 365 5.90 -26.06 28.90
N LYS A 366 6.54 -26.25 27.74
CA LYS A 366 7.82 -26.99 27.62
C LYS A 366 8.94 -26.35 28.43
N LYS A 367 9.07 -25.02 28.40
CA LYS A 367 10.07 -24.29 29.20
C LYS A 367 9.80 -24.48 30.69
N HIS A 368 8.55 -24.36 31.12
CA HIS A 368 8.13 -24.60 32.50
C HIS A 368 8.40 -26.05 32.95
N GLU A 369 8.15 -27.06 32.10
CA GLU A 369 8.46 -28.46 32.40
C GLU A 369 9.97 -28.74 32.51
N LEU A 370 10.81 -28.12 31.67
CA LEU A 370 12.27 -28.25 31.71
C LEU A 370 12.90 -27.59 32.95
N GLU A 371 12.31 -26.51 33.48
CA GLU A 371 12.78 -25.85 34.69
C GLU A 371 12.47 -26.63 35.98
N LEU A 372 11.58 -27.64 35.92
CA LEU A 372 11.03 -28.33 37.08
C LEU A 372 11.83 -29.54 37.57
N ASP A 373 12.75 -30.13 36.79
CA ASP A 373 13.58 -31.27 37.23
C ASP A 373 15.09 -30.96 37.21
N TYR A 374 15.57 -30.39 38.31
CA TYR A 374 16.98 -30.07 38.56
C TYR A 374 17.88 -31.31 38.78
N LEU A 375 17.31 -32.51 38.92
CA LEU A 375 18.02 -33.78 39.16
C LEU A 375 18.06 -34.68 37.93
N ALA A 376 17.15 -34.52 36.96
CA ALA A 376 17.04 -35.33 35.75
C ALA A 376 18.35 -35.51 34.95
N PRO A 377 19.19 -34.48 34.73
CA PRO A 377 20.44 -34.64 33.99
C PRO A 377 21.44 -35.58 34.69
N PHE A 378 21.44 -35.56 36.03
CA PHE A 378 22.35 -36.36 36.84
C PHE A 378 21.83 -37.79 37.05
N LEU A 379 20.51 -37.97 37.13
CA LEU A 379 19.87 -39.29 37.18
C LEU A 379 20.02 -40.06 35.85
N ALA A 380 19.93 -39.37 34.71
CA ALA A 380 20.17 -39.94 33.39
C ALA A 380 21.61 -40.46 33.22
N GLN A 381 22.59 -39.86 33.89
CA GLN A 381 24.00 -40.28 33.84
C GLN A 381 24.28 -41.55 34.66
N ILE A 382 23.45 -41.85 35.66
CA ILE A 382 23.53 -43.07 36.49
C ILE A 382 22.63 -44.19 35.92
N GLY A 383 21.77 -43.87 34.95
CA GLY A 383 20.95 -44.85 34.22
C GLY A 383 19.58 -45.14 34.86
N ASP A 384 19.01 -44.17 35.58
CA ASP A 384 17.69 -44.24 36.25
C ASP A 384 17.44 -45.54 37.06
N PRO A 385 18.25 -45.83 38.10
CA PRO A 385 17.99 -46.97 38.97
C PRO A 385 16.71 -46.74 39.82
N PRO A 386 15.83 -47.76 39.96
CA PRO A 386 14.57 -47.63 40.71
C PRO A 386 14.75 -47.43 42.23
N HIS A 387 15.95 -47.71 42.76
CA HIS A 387 16.36 -47.35 44.11
C HIS A 387 17.80 -46.84 44.07
N ILE A 388 18.00 -45.60 44.50
CA ILE A 388 19.33 -44.98 44.60
C ILE A 388 19.98 -45.50 45.89
N SER A 389 21.15 -46.15 45.82
CA SER A 389 21.84 -46.57 47.04
C SER A 389 22.36 -45.36 47.83
N ARG A 390 22.56 -45.50 49.15
CA ARG A 390 23.11 -44.41 49.99
C ARG A 390 24.44 -43.86 49.44
N GLN A 391 25.29 -44.68 48.82
CA GLN A 391 26.55 -44.19 48.24
C GLN A 391 26.32 -43.39 46.95
N GLU A 392 25.37 -43.82 46.11
CA GLU A 392 25.00 -43.11 44.88
C GLU A 392 24.25 -41.80 45.16
N ALA A 393 23.42 -41.76 46.20
CA ALA A 393 22.71 -40.54 46.64
C ALA A 393 23.70 -39.45 47.10
N TYR A 394 24.73 -39.83 47.88
CA TYR A 394 25.79 -38.91 48.28
C TYR A 394 26.62 -38.44 47.09
N LYS A 395 26.94 -39.33 46.16
CA LYS A 395 27.66 -38.99 44.94
C LYS A 395 26.85 -38.04 44.04
N LEU A 396 25.55 -38.30 43.85
CA LEU A 396 24.64 -37.46 43.06
C LEU A 396 24.50 -36.06 43.67
N LYS A 397 24.36 -35.99 45.00
CA LYS A 397 24.33 -34.72 45.73
C LYS A 397 25.65 -33.94 45.55
N GLU A 398 26.78 -34.62 45.67
CA GLU A 398 28.09 -34.00 45.52
C GLU A 398 28.33 -33.51 44.08
N GLU A 399 27.98 -34.30 43.07
CA GLU A 399 28.10 -33.93 41.65
C GLU A 399 27.17 -32.76 41.30
N CYS A 400 25.93 -32.74 41.79
CA CYS A 400 24.98 -31.64 41.58
C CYS A 400 25.46 -30.32 42.22
N LEU A 401 25.98 -30.40 43.46
CA LEU A 401 26.54 -29.23 44.15
C LEU A 401 27.86 -28.76 43.51
N GLN A 402 28.70 -29.67 43.04
CA GLN A 402 29.93 -29.34 42.33
C GLN A 402 29.64 -28.67 40.98
N ASP A 403 28.65 -29.17 40.22
CA ASP A 403 28.25 -28.55 38.96
C ASP A 403 27.67 -27.15 39.17
N LEU A 404 26.80 -26.94 40.17
CA LEU A 404 26.35 -25.60 40.52
C LEU A 404 27.52 -24.69 40.91
N LYS A 405 28.47 -25.19 41.71
CA LYS A 405 29.67 -24.43 42.09
C LYS A 405 30.51 -24.05 40.87
N HIS A 406 30.72 -24.97 39.93
CA HIS A 406 31.44 -24.68 38.68
C HIS A 406 30.71 -23.62 37.86
N ARG A 407 29.40 -23.72 37.68
CA ARG A 407 28.60 -22.71 36.95
C ARG A 407 28.64 -21.34 37.63
N LEU A 408 28.59 -21.27 38.95
CA LEU A 408 28.73 -20.02 39.70
C LEU A 408 30.13 -19.41 39.51
N ILE A 409 31.19 -20.24 39.54
CA ILE A 409 32.56 -19.79 39.29
C ILE A 409 32.72 -19.30 37.84
N ASP A 410 32.22 -20.05 36.86
CA ASP A 410 32.30 -19.68 35.44
C ASP A 410 31.54 -18.39 35.16
N LYS A 411 30.38 -18.20 35.79
CA LYS A 411 29.62 -16.95 35.71
C LYS A 411 30.40 -15.78 36.31
N ALA A 412 31.03 -15.96 37.47
CA ALA A 412 31.87 -14.93 38.07
C ALA A 412 33.08 -14.60 37.18
N ASN A 413 33.75 -15.61 36.64
CA ASN A 413 34.87 -15.45 35.70
C ASN A 413 34.46 -14.75 34.41
N LEU A 414 33.27 -15.04 33.88
CA LEU A 414 32.74 -14.38 32.68
C LEU A 414 32.45 -12.90 32.93
N ILE A 415 31.84 -12.57 34.08
CA ILE A 415 31.58 -11.17 34.46
C ILE A 415 32.90 -10.44 34.67
N GLN A 416 33.86 -11.06 35.35
CA GLN A 416 35.21 -10.53 35.56
C GLN A 416 35.94 -10.28 34.23
N ALA A 417 35.91 -11.24 33.30
CA ALA A 417 36.54 -11.11 31.99
C ALA A 417 35.90 -9.97 31.16
N ARG A 418 34.59 -9.77 31.26
CA ARG A 418 33.90 -8.65 30.61
C ARG A 418 34.28 -7.31 31.24
N PHE A 419 34.36 -7.26 32.57
CA PHE A 419 34.81 -6.08 33.31
C PHE A 419 36.24 -5.69 32.89
N GLU A 420 37.16 -6.65 32.85
CA GLU A 420 38.54 -6.43 32.43
C GLU A 420 38.64 -5.97 30.97
N LYS A 421 37.81 -6.55 30.08
CA LYS A 421 37.78 -6.15 28.67
C LYS A 421 37.32 -4.70 28.49
N GLU A 422 36.19 -4.32 29.08
CA GLU A 422 35.69 -2.94 28.99
C GLU A 422 36.68 -1.94 29.63
N THR A 423 37.32 -2.33 30.73
CA THR A 423 38.38 -1.53 31.38
C THR A 423 39.59 -1.33 30.46
N GLN A 424 40.05 -2.39 29.79
CA GLN A 424 41.16 -2.32 28.84
C GLN A 424 40.81 -1.48 27.59
N GLU A 425 39.58 -1.59 27.09
CA GLU A 425 39.11 -0.79 25.96
C GLU A 425 39.06 0.71 26.30
N LEU A 426 38.56 1.05 27.50
CA LEU A 426 38.59 2.42 28.01
C LEU A 426 40.03 2.94 28.12
N GLN A 427 40.95 2.17 28.72
CA GLN A 427 42.35 2.56 28.87
C GLN A 427 43.06 2.75 27.51
N ARG A 428 42.76 1.89 26.53
CA ARG A 428 43.27 2.01 25.16
C ARG A 428 42.76 3.28 24.48
N LYS A 429 41.46 3.59 24.63
CA LYS A 429 40.85 4.79 24.08
C LYS A 429 41.37 6.07 24.75
N GLN A 430 41.62 6.03 26.05
CA GLN A 430 42.29 7.12 26.77
C GLN A 430 43.71 7.37 26.27
N SER A 431 44.49 6.30 26.04
CA SER A 431 45.85 6.40 25.50
C SER A 431 45.86 6.92 24.06
N TRP A 432 44.89 6.51 23.25
CA TRP A 432 44.69 7.01 21.89
C TRP A 432 44.35 8.50 21.87
N TYR A 433 43.43 8.94 22.74
CA TYR A 433 43.05 10.34 22.86
C TYR A 433 44.24 11.23 23.26
N GLN A 434 45.07 10.79 24.21
CA GLN A 434 46.30 11.50 24.59
C GLN A 434 47.30 11.67 23.43
N GLN A 435 47.39 10.70 22.51
CA GLN A 435 48.29 10.77 21.36
C GLN A 435 47.72 11.62 20.21
N ASN A 436 46.41 11.60 20.02
CA ASN A 436 45.74 12.24 18.89
C ASN A 436 45.15 13.63 19.22
N GLN A 437 45.28 14.11 20.47
CA GLN A 437 44.66 15.34 20.98
C GLN A 437 44.94 16.61 20.14
N VAL A 438 46.10 16.70 19.49
CA VAL A 438 46.51 17.88 18.69
C VAL A 438 45.80 17.94 17.33
N SER A 439 45.22 16.82 16.86
CA SER A 439 44.62 16.68 15.53
C SER A 439 43.08 16.58 15.55
N MET A 440 42.42 16.67 16.71
CA MET A 440 40.98 16.42 16.84
C MET A 440 40.13 17.68 16.72
N THR A 441 38.95 17.51 16.13
CA THR A 441 37.93 18.56 16.03
C THR A 441 37.02 18.55 17.27
N LYS A 442 36.19 19.60 17.44
CA LYS A 442 35.28 19.69 18.60
C LYS A 442 34.22 18.57 18.62
N GLU A 443 33.81 18.05 17.46
CA GLU A 443 32.87 16.93 17.35
C GLU A 443 33.54 15.62 17.81
N ASP A 444 34.81 15.41 17.47
CA ASP A 444 35.58 14.24 17.93
C ASP A 444 35.82 14.24 19.46
N GLU A 445 35.94 15.43 20.06
CA GLU A 445 36.07 15.59 21.51
C GLU A 445 34.77 15.23 22.25
N GLU A 446 33.61 15.62 21.71
CA GLU A 446 32.29 15.28 22.28
C GLU A 446 31.98 13.78 22.15
N GLU A 447 32.30 13.15 21.01
CA GLU A 447 32.16 11.70 20.83
C GLU A 447 33.05 10.92 21.79
N TYR A 448 34.27 11.38 22.04
CA TYR A 448 35.18 10.75 23.00
C TYR A 448 34.66 10.86 24.45
N LEU A 449 34.12 12.01 24.84
CA LEU A 449 33.54 12.21 26.17
C LEU A 449 32.30 11.31 26.37
N ASN A 450 31.44 11.20 25.37
CA ASN A 450 30.28 10.29 25.39
C ASN A 450 30.71 8.81 25.46
N TYR A 451 31.74 8.42 24.71
CA TYR A 451 32.27 7.06 24.80
C TYR A 451 32.87 6.77 26.19
N CYS A 452 33.56 7.73 26.79
CA CYS A 452 34.12 7.58 28.13
C CYS A 452 33.03 7.46 29.21
N SER A 453 31.97 8.27 29.14
CA SER A 453 30.86 8.19 30.10
C SER A 453 30.09 6.88 29.97
N GLU A 454 29.83 6.42 28.73
CA GLU A 454 29.14 5.15 28.48
C GLU A 454 29.99 3.95 28.92
N ALA A 455 31.29 3.95 28.64
CA ALA A 455 32.20 2.90 29.09
C ALA A 455 32.32 2.85 30.62
N MET A 456 32.42 4.00 31.30
CA MET A 456 32.41 4.07 32.76
C MET A 456 31.11 3.53 33.37
N PHE A 457 29.96 3.85 32.77
CA PHE A 457 28.67 3.31 33.20
C PHE A 457 28.60 1.78 33.07
N ARG A 458 29.07 1.22 31.95
CA ARG A 458 29.14 -0.23 31.75
C ARG A 458 30.06 -0.92 32.76
N ILE A 459 31.22 -0.33 33.04
CA ILE A 459 32.18 -0.83 34.04
C ILE A 459 31.53 -0.86 35.43
N HIS A 460 30.83 0.22 35.81
CA HIS A 460 30.14 0.30 37.09
C HIS A 460 29.03 -0.77 37.24
N ILE A 461 28.21 -0.97 36.19
CA ILE A 461 27.21 -2.05 36.18
C ILE A 461 27.86 -3.42 36.33
N LEU A 462 28.98 -3.68 35.64
CA LEU A 462 29.68 -4.96 35.71
C LEU A 462 30.28 -5.19 37.11
N GLU A 463 30.78 -4.14 37.76
CA GLU A 463 31.26 -4.18 39.14
C GLU A 463 30.12 -4.48 40.13
N GLN A 464 29.00 -3.77 40.02
CA GLN A 464 27.82 -4.01 40.87
C GLN A 464 27.26 -5.42 40.67
N ARG A 465 27.19 -5.90 39.42
CA ARG A 465 26.78 -7.28 39.10
C ARG A 465 27.75 -8.31 39.67
N LEU A 466 29.05 -8.04 39.65
CA LEU A 466 30.05 -8.94 40.23
C LEU A 466 29.91 -9.00 41.76
N ASN A 467 29.71 -7.87 42.42
CA ASN A 467 29.52 -7.79 43.87
C ASN A 467 28.23 -8.49 44.29
N ARG A 468 27.12 -8.23 43.63
CA ARG A 468 25.85 -8.93 43.88
C ARG A 468 25.96 -10.43 43.61
N HIS A 469 26.71 -10.85 42.58
CA HIS A 469 26.97 -12.27 42.34
C HIS A 469 27.78 -12.91 43.47
N LYS A 470 28.78 -12.21 44.04
CA LYS A 470 29.56 -12.69 45.19
C LYS A 470 28.69 -12.86 46.44
N GLU A 471 27.70 -12.00 46.65
CA GLU A 471 26.77 -12.08 47.79
C GLU A 471 25.71 -13.18 47.62
N LEU A 472 25.13 -13.31 46.42
CA LEU A 472 24.05 -14.26 46.15
C LEU A 472 24.54 -15.68 45.87
N ALA A 473 25.76 -15.87 45.36
CA ALA A 473 26.28 -17.20 45.02
C ALA A 473 26.32 -18.18 46.22
N PRO A 474 26.81 -17.78 47.42
CA PRO A 474 26.73 -18.62 48.61
C PRO A 474 25.29 -18.96 49.01
N GLN A 475 24.37 -17.98 48.93
CA GLN A 475 22.96 -18.20 49.27
C GLN A 475 22.31 -19.22 48.33
N LYS A 476 22.57 -19.12 47.02
CA LYS A 476 22.07 -20.09 46.02
C LYS A 476 22.63 -21.49 46.23
N TYR A 477 23.90 -21.59 46.64
CA TYR A 477 24.52 -22.87 46.98
C TYR A 477 23.85 -23.53 48.20
N VAL A 478 23.60 -22.75 49.26
CA VAL A 478 22.92 -23.23 50.47
C VAL A 478 21.46 -23.61 50.19
N GLN A 479 20.76 -22.83 49.36
CA GLN A 479 19.39 -23.12 48.96
C GLN A 479 19.30 -24.43 48.16
N LEU A 480 20.22 -24.68 47.22
CA LEU A 480 20.25 -25.95 46.49
C LEU A 480 20.60 -27.10 47.43
N GLU A 481 21.52 -26.92 48.38
CA GLU A 481 21.83 -27.93 49.38
C GLU A 481 20.61 -28.28 50.25
N GLN A 482 19.85 -27.28 50.68
CA GLN A 482 18.60 -27.49 51.42
C GLN A 482 17.56 -28.22 50.57
N LYS A 483 17.36 -27.79 49.31
CA LYS A 483 16.43 -28.44 48.37
C LYS A 483 16.78 -29.90 48.13
N LEU A 484 18.06 -30.23 47.93
CA LEU A 484 18.56 -31.60 47.75
C LEU A 484 18.39 -32.46 49.01
N ARG A 485 18.42 -31.87 50.21
CA ARG A 485 18.16 -32.59 51.48
C ARG A 485 16.67 -32.84 51.72
N THR A 486 15.80 -31.91 51.29
CA THR A 486 14.35 -32.02 51.46
C THR A 486 13.65 -32.78 50.33
N ASP A 487 14.35 -33.07 49.23
CA ASP A 487 13.77 -33.74 48.07
C ASP A 487 13.30 -35.17 48.41
N PRO A 488 12.05 -35.56 48.10
CA PRO A 488 11.53 -36.91 48.35
C PRO A 488 12.41 -38.05 47.80
N ARG A 489 13.15 -37.83 46.69
CA ARG A 489 14.01 -38.83 46.05
C ARG A 489 15.34 -39.06 46.78
N LEU A 490 15.76 -38.12 47.62
CA LEU A 490 17.05 -38.14 48.32
C LEU A 490 16.93 -38.06 49.85
N SER A 491 15.81 -37.55 50.37
CA SER A 491 15.51 -37.36 51.80
C SER A 491 15.52 -38.66 52.62
N GLU A 492 15.30 -39.82 52.00
CA GLU A 492 15.42 -41.12 52.69
C GLU A 492 16.87 -41.44 53.11
N TYR A 493 17.87 -40.75 52.55
CA TYR A 493 19.29 -41.04 52.75
C TYR A 493 20.09 -39.94 53.48
N PHE A 494 19.46 -38.79 53.79
CA PHE A 494 20.13 -37.59 54.33
C PHE A 494 19.57 -37.11 55.67
#